data_AF-A0A384I928-F1
#
_entry.id   AF-A0A384I928-F1
#
_cell.length_a   1.000
_cell.length_b   1.000
_cell.length_c   1.000
_cell.angle_alpha   90.00
_cell.angle_beta   90.00
_cell.angle_gamma   90.00
#
_symmetry.space_group_name_H-M   'P 1'
#
loop_
_entity.id
_entity.type
_entity.pdbx_description
1 polymer ?
#
loop_
_entity_poly.entity_id
_entity_poly.type
_entity_poly.pdbx_seq_one_letter_code
_entity_poly.pdbx_strand_id
1 'polypeptide(L)' 'MLRTQVTDDRAAAREDYSRFLRGTLSPEQVGELPAVLIGSPEQLADQLIARRARFGFDYVTVQESALDTFAKVIALLR' A
#
# COMPACT_ATOMS: atom_id res chain seq x y z
N MET A 1 -9.41 -6.22 -5.71
CA MET A 1 -8.35 -6.83 -4.89
C MET A 1 -7.52 -5.72 -4.27
N LEU A 2 -7.27 -5.80 -2.96
CA LEU A 2 -6.40 -4.88 -2.23
C LEU A 2 -4.97 -5.43 -2.26
N ARG A 3 -3.98 -4.67 -2.77
CA ARG A 3 -2.57 -5.08 -2.75
C ARG A 3 -1.90 -4.49 -1.51
N THR A 4 -1.29 -5.33 -0.67
CA THR A 4 -0.48 -4.89 0.47
C THR A 4 0.91 -5.50 0.34
N GLN A 5 1.94 -4.66 0.27
CA GLN A 5 3.34 -5.09 0.17
C GLN A 5 4.23 -4.06 0.86
N VAL A 6 4.85 -4.44 1.97
CA VAL A 6 5.88 -3.65 2.63
C VAL A 6 7.21 -3.91 1.92
N THR A 7 7.86 -2.86 1.42
CA THR A 7 9.09 -2.97 0.62
C THR A 7 9.84 -1.64 0.61
N ASP A 8 11.16 -1.69 0.55
CA ASP A 8 12.00 -0.50 0.36
C ASP A 8 12.08 -0.09 -1.13
N ASP A 9 11.73 -1.00 -2.05
CA ASP A 9 11.63 -0.72 -3.48
C ASP A 9 10.17 -0.63 -3.93
N ARG A 10 9.58 0.55 -3.71
CA ARG A 10 8.19 0.86 -4.11
C ARG A 10 8.03 0.92 -5.62
N ALA A 11 9.07 1.32 -6.36
CA ALA A 11 8.99 1.47 -7.81
C ALA A 11 8.88 0.11 -8.50
N ALA A 12 9.79 -0.82 -8.17
CA ALA A 12 9.75 -2.17 -8.69
C ALA A 12 8.45 -2.89 -8.32
N ALA A 13 7.98 -2.76 -7.07
CA ALA A 13 6.76 -3.42 -6.64
C ALA A 13 5.49 -2.88 -7.35
N ARG A 14 5.46 -1.61 -7.73
CA ARG A 14 4.38 -1.04 -8.56
C ARG A 14 4.44 -1.53 -10.00
N GLU A 15 5.64 -1.63 -10.56
CA GLU A 15 5.86 -2.21 -11.89
C GLU A 15 5.37 -3.67 -11.93
N ASP A 16 5.74 -4.46 -10.94
CA ASP A 16 5.29 -5.85 -10.78
C ASP A 16 3.76 -5.96 -10.73
N TYR A 17 3.13 -5.07 -9.97
CA TYR A 17 1.67 -5.09 -9.85
C TYR A 17 0.96 -4.59 -11.11
N SER A 18 1.51 -3.59 -11.81
CA SER A 18 1.05 -3.18 -13.14
C SER A 18 1.09 -4.36 -14.12
N ARG A 19 2.20 -5.11 -14.14
CA ARG A 19 2.34 -6.34 -14.95
C ARG A 19 1.33 -7.43 -14.56
N PHE A 20 1.09 -7.63 -13.26
CA PHE A 20 0.04 -8.52 -12.77
C PHE A 20 -1.36 -8.13 -13.27
N LEU A 21 -1.65 -6.82 -13.33
CA LEU A 21 -2.87 -6.26 -13.91
C LEU A 21 -2.84 -6.20 -15.45
N ARG A 22 -1.87 -6.86 -16.09
CA ARG A 22 -1.69 -6.91 -17.56
C ARG A 22 -1.56 -5.53 -18.20
N GLY A 23 -0.97 -4.58 -17.48
CA GLY A 23 -0.80 -3.20 -17.95
C GLY A 23 -2.09 -2.38 -18.01
N THR A 24 -3.17 -2.84 -17.38
CA THR A 24 -4.45 -2.10 -17.32
C THR A 24 -4.28 -0.73 -16.64
N LEU A 25 -3.34 -0.63 -15.69
CA LEU A 25 -2.95 0.60 -15.01
C LEU A 25 -1.44 0.72 -15.07
N SER A 26 -0.92 1.93 -15.30
CA SER A 26 0.50 2.22 -15.18
C SER A 26 0.97 2.05 -13.72
N PRO A 27 2.29 1.86 -13.48
CA PRO A 27 2.85 1.81 -12.12
C PRO A 27 2.48 3.03 -11.26
N GLU A 28 2.41 4.21 -11.87
CA GLU A 28 1.98 5.45 -11.23
C GLU A 28 0.49 5.38 -10.87
N GLN A 29 -0.37 4.96 -11.81
CA GLN A 29 -1.82 4.83 -11.58
C GLN A 29 -2.14 3.80 -10.49
N VAL A 30 -1.39 2.70 -10.43
CA VAL A 30 -1.45 1.73 -9.32
C VAL A 30 -1.23 2.42 -7.98
N GLY A 31 -0.28 3.36 -7.91
CA GLY A 31 0.06 4.12 -6.73
C GLY A 31 -1.04 5.02 -6.20
N GLU A 32 -1.93 5.48 -7.08
CA GLU A 32 -3.04 6.38 -6.77
C GLU A 32 -4.27 5.65 -6.23
N LEU A 33 -4.36 4.33 -6.41
CA LEU A 33 -5.50 3.55 -5.93
C LEU A 33 -5.60 3.59 -4.40
N PRO A 34 -6.74 4.00 -3.82
CA PRO A 34 -6.95 4.00 -2.36
C PRO A 34 -6.87 2.60 -1.73
N ALA A 35 -7.03 1.56 -2.55
CA ALA A 35 -6.99 0.16 -2.15
C ALA A 35 -5.60 -0.50 -2.31
N VAL A 36 -4.55 0.26 -2.68
CA VAL A 36 -3.20 -0.28 -2.85
C VAL A 36 -2.26 0.32 -1.81
N LEU A 37 -1.55 -0.54 -1.09
CA LEU A 37 -0.56 -0.20 -0.06
C LEU A 37 0.75 -0.89 -0.44
N ILE A 38 1.61 -0.21 -1.20
CA ILE A 38 2.92 -0.72 -1.61
C ILE A 38 3.97 0.32 -1.24
N GLY A 39 4.92 0.02 -0.35
CA GLY A 39 5.99 0.95 0.00
C GLY A 39 6.65 0.65 1.35
N SER A 40 7.51 1.55 1.80
CA SER A 40 8.20 1.41 3.10
C SER A 40 7.20 1.55 4.26
N PRO A 41 7.53 1.09 5.47
CA PRO A 41 6.66 1.25 6.63
C PRO A 41 6.17 2.69 6.85
N GLU A 42 7.08 3.67 6.73
CA GLU A 42 6.81 5.09 6.89
C GLU A 42 5.86 5.61 5.81
N GLN A 43 6.14 5.25 4.55
CA GLN A 43 5.28 5.66 3.43
C GLN A 43 3.86 5.10 3.55
N LEU A 44 3.72 3.86 4.04
CA LEU A 44 2.42 3.26 4.26
C LEU A 44 1.69 3.90 5.43
N ALA A 45 2.38 4.21 6.53
CA ALA A 45 1.80 4.91 7.67
C ALA A 45 1.28 6.30 7.26
N ASP A 46 2.11 7.08 6.55
CA ASP A 46 1.73 8.39 6.01
C ASP A 46 0.52 8.28 5.06
N GLN A 47 0.52 7.27 4.19
CA GLN A 47 -0.57 7.03 3.26
C GLN A 47 -1.88 6.68 3.98
N LEU A 48 -1.84 5.91 5.07
CA LEU A 48 -3.01 5.60 5.88
C LEU A 48 -3.56 6.84 6.61
N ILE A 49 -2.67 7.65 7.19
CA ILE A 49 -3.05 8.91 7.86
C ILE A 49 -3.70 9.88 6.86
N ALA A 50 -3.09 10.05 5.69
CA ALA A 50 -3.62 10.90 4.63
C ALA A 50 -4.98 10.40 4.12
N ARG A 51 -5.16 9.08 4.01
CA ARG A 51 -6.45 8.48 3.63
C ARG A 51 -7.52 8.64 4.68
N ARG A 52 -7.19 8.53 5.97
CA ARG A 52 -8.12 8.85 7.07
C ARG A 52 -8.59 10.29 6.97
N ALA A 53 -7.68 11.24 6.76
CA ALA A 53 -8.03 12.65 6.62
C ALA A 53 -8.87 12.94 5.36
N ARG A 54 -8.53 12.32 4.22
CA ARG A 54 -9.17 12.58 2.92
C ARG A 54 -10.50 11.84 2.71
N PHE A 55 -10.57 10.59 3.15
CA PHE A 55 -11.68 9.67 2.85
C PHE A 55 -12.44 9.19 4.08
N GLY A 56 -11.96 9.49 5.29
CA GLY A 56 -12.59 9.05 6.53
C GLY A 56 -12.37 7.58 6.89
N PHE A 57 -11.38 6.91 6.29
CA PHE A 57 -11.09 5.51 6.59
C PHE A 57 -10.59 5.34 8.03
N ASP A 58 -11.23 4.43 8.76
CA ASP A 58 -10.97 4.11 10.17
C ASP A 58 -10.55 2.65 10.40
N TYR A 59 -10.75 1.78 9.41
CA TYR A 59 -10.20 0.43 9.36
C TYR A 59 -9.63 0.10 7.98
N VAL A 60 -8.65 -0.81 7.95
CA VAL A 60 -8.10 -1.37 6.72
C VAL A 60 -7.95 -2.87 6.86
N THR A 61 -8.08 -3.59 5.75
CA THR A 61 -7.69 -5.00 5.64
C THR A 61 -6.31 -5.08 5.02
N VAL A 62 -5.57 -6.15 5.28
CA VAL A 62 -4.27 -6.42 4.65
C VAL A 62 -4.20 -7.90 4.26
N GLN A 63 -3.40 -8.22 3.26
CA GLN A 63 -3.18 -9.62 2.86
C GLN A 63 -2.41 -10.39 3.94
N GLU A 64 -2.74 -11.68 4.10
CA GLU A 64 -2.09 -12.59 5.05
C GLU A 64 -0.57 -12.59 4.89
N SER A 65 -0.07 -12.61 3.65
CA SER A 65 1.35 -12.60 3.33
C SER A 65 2.09 -11.36 3.82
N ALA A 66 1.38 -10.28 4.15
CA ALA A 66 1.95 -9.04 4.65
C ALA A 66 1.87 -8.91 6.17
N LEU A 67 1.15 -9.78 6.89
CA LEU A 67 0.82 -9.61 8.32
C LEU A 67 2.04 -9.25 9.18
N ASP A 68 3.08 -10.10 9.15
CA ASP A 68 4.28 -9.89 9.98
C ASP A 68 5.02 -8.61 9.60
N THR A 69 5.16 -8.36 8.30
CA THR A 69 5.85 -7.15 7.81
C THR A 69 5.08 -5.88 8.12
N PHE A 70 3.75 -5.95 8.13
CA PHE A 70 2.86 -4.83 8.39
C PHE A 70 2.85 -4.40 9.86
N ALA A 71 3.29 -5.27 10.78
CA ALA A 71 3.51 -4.90 12.17
C ALA A 71 4.43 -3.66 12.30
N LYS A 72 5.40 -3.51 11.39
CA LYS A 72 6.28 -2.31 11.32
C LYS A 72 5.51 -1.04 10.98
N VAL A 73 4.48 -1.13 10.14
CA VAL A 73 3.59 0.00 9.80
C VAL A 73 2.75 0.36 11.01
N ILE A 74 2.16 -0.64 11.68
CA ILE A 74 1.32 -0.43 12.87
C ILE A 74 2.10 0.30 13.98
N ALA A 75 3.37 -0.05 14.19
CA ALA A 75 4.23 0.60 15.18
C ALA A 75 4.46 2.11 14.91
N LEU A 76 4.22 2.59 13.69
CA LEU A 76 4.35 4.00 13.31
C LEU A 76 3.02 4.77 13.40
N LEU A 77 1.89 4.07 13.53
CA LEU A 77 0.58 4.67 13.71
C LEU A 77 0.35 4.99 15.19
N ARG A 78 -0.15 6.20 15.48
CA ARG A 78 -0.46 6.69 16.83
C ARG A 78 -1.96 6.64 17.10
#